data_AF-A0A530QTR5-F1
#
_entry.id   AF-A0A530QTR5-F1
#
_cell.length_a   1.000
_cell.length_b   1.000
_cell.length_c   1.000
_cell.angle_alpha   90.00
_cell.angle_beta   90.00
_cell.angle_gamma   90.00
#
_symmetry.space_group_name_H-M   'P 1'
#
loop_
_entity.id
_entity.type
_entity.pdbx_description
1 polymer ?
#
loop_
_entity_poly.entity_id
_entity_poly.type
_entity_poly.pdbx_seq_one_letter_code
_entity_poly.pdbx_strand_id
1 'polypeptide(L)' 'RLSGRWTRRIDQRIAELQRLRSGLTECIGCGCLSIDRCSLANPADMAGRKGPGPRYWLG' A
#
# COMPACT_ATOMS: atom_id res chain seq x y z
N ARG A 1 -28.23 -9.92 13.45
CA ARG A 1 -27.49 -11.16 13.10
C ARG A 1 -26.00 -10.83 12.94
N LEU A 2 -25.16 -11.34 13.83
CA LEU A 2 -23.73 -11.02 13.88
C LEU A 2 -22.97 -11.52 12.64
N SER A 3 -23.38 -12.66 12.08
CA SER A 3 -22.75 -13.30 10.92
C SER A 3 -22.67 -12.41 9.68
N GLY A 4 -23.78 -11.74 9.30
CA GLY A 4 -23.80 -10.90 8.10
C GLY A 4 -22.88 -9.67 8.15
N ARG A 5 -22.61 -9.13 9.36
CA ARG A 5 -21.64 -8.04 9.53
C ARG A 5 -20.20 -8.53 9.36
N TRP A 6 -19.90 -9.72 9.88
CA TRP A 6 -18.58 -10.34 9.75
C TRP A 6 -18.29 -10.76 8.31
N THR A 7 -19.25 -11.38 7.62
CA THR A 7 -19.12 -11.71 6.20
C THR A 7 -18.74 -10.47 5.38
N ARG A 8 -19.49 -9.36 5.55
CA ARG A 8 -19.20 -8.12 4.82
C ARG A 8 -17.80 -7.56 5.11
N ARG A 9 -17.32 -7.65 6.35
CA ARG A 9 -15.96 -7.21 6.73
C ARG A 9 -14.88 -8.10 6.09
N ILE A 10 -15.11 -9.41 6.05
CA ILE A 10 -14.21 -10.37 5.40
C ILE A 10 -14.14 -10.07 3.90
N ASP A 11 -15.28 -9.88 3.24
CA ASP A 11 -15.33 -9.58 1.80
C ASP A 11 -14.62 -8.27 1.47
N GLN A 12 -14.81 -7.23 2.30
CA GLN A 12 -14.08 -5.97 2.17
C GLN A 12 -12.56 -6.16 2.26
N ARG A 13 -12.10 -6.96 3.23
CA ARG A 13 -10.67 -7.20 3.41
C ARG A 13 -10.07 -8.03 2.28
N ILE A 14 -10.81 -9.01 1.76
CA ILE A 14 -10.40 -9.78 0.58
C ILE A 14 -10.24 -8.84 -0.62
N ALA A 15 -11.22 -7.98 -0.88
CA ALA A 15 -11.16 -7.04 -1.99
C ALA A 15 -9.97 -6.07 -1.89
N GLU A 16 -9.66 -5.58 -0.68
CA GLU A 16 -8.46 -4.77 -0.42
C GLU A 16 -7.17 -5.52 -0.74
N LEU A 17 -7.04 -6.76 -0.26
CA LEU A 17 -5.84 -7.58 -0.49
C LEU A 17 -5.67 -7.97 -1.97
N GLN A 18 -6.76 -8.19 -2.68
CA GLN A 18 -6.73 -8.43 -4.13
C GLN A 18 -6.21 -7.21 -4.89
N ARG A 19 -6.70 -6.00 -4.57
CA ARG A 19 -6.19 -4.76 -5.18
C ARG A 19 -4.70 -4.55 -4.89
N LEU A 20 -4.28 -4.79 -3.65
CA LEU A 20 -2.87 -4.69 -3.26
C LEU A 20 -1.99 -5.65 -4.06
N ARG A 21 -2.42 -6.91 -4.19
CA ARG A 21 -1.68 -7.92 -4.96
C ARG A 21 -1.54 -7.52 -6.42
N SER A 22 -2.62 -7.07 -7.07
CA SER A 22 -2.56 -6.61 -8.46
C SER A 22 -1.58 -5.45 -8.65
N GLY A 23 -1.61 -4.45 -7.76
CA GLY A 23 -0.65 -3.34 -7.81
C GLY A 23 0.79 -3.80 -7.58
N LEU A 24 1.03 -4.76 -6.68
CA LEU A 24 2.37 -5.31 -6.43
C LEU A 24 2.90 -6.07 -7.66
N THR A 25 2.05 -6.88 -8.31
CA THR A 25 2.42 -7.58 -9.55
C THR A 25 2.80 -6.59 -10.64
N GLU A 26 2.07 -5.47 -10.78
CA GLU A 26 2.39 -4.41 -11.73
C GLU A 26 3.73 -3.72 -11.40
N CYS A 27 3.99 -3.37 -10.13
CA CYS A 27 5.27 -2.74 -9.76
C CYS A 27 6.46 -3.70 -9.91
N ILE A 28 6.29 -5.01 -9.63
CA ILE A 28 7.33 -6.03 -9.88
C ILE A 28 7.55 -6.19 -11.39
N GLY A 29 6.48 -6.29 -12.19
CA GLY A 29 6.54 -6.49 -13.63
C GLY A 29 7.08 -5.27 -14.41
N CYS A 30 6.82 -4.05 -13.93
CA CYS A 30 7.39 -2.83 -14.47
C CYS A 30 8.90 -2.73 -14.18
N GLY A 31 9.39 -3.39 -13.12
CA GLY A 31 10.80 -3.43 -12.75
C GLY A 31 11.41 -2.09 -12.35
N CYS A 32 10.62 -1.01 -12.33
CA CYS A 32 11.14 0.34 -12.16
C CYS A 32 11.64 0.59 -10.73
N LEU A 33 11.05 -0.06 -9.72
CA LEU A 33 11.32 0.15 -8.28
C LEU A 33 11.50 1.63 -7.89
N SER A 34 10.99 2.54 -8.70
CA SER A 34 11.23 3.98 -8.58
C SER A 34 10.02 4.55 -7.87
N ILE A 35 10.31 5.27 -6.79
CA ILE A 35 9.31 5.98 -5.97
C ILE A 35 8.47 6.92 -6.84
N ASP A 36 9.05 7.51 -7.88
CA ASP A 36 8.34 8.45 -8.78
C ASP A 36 7.35 7.77 -9.75
N ARG A 37 7.49 6.46 -10.00
CA ARG A 37 6.70 5.74 -11.03
C ARG A 37 5.81 4.64 -10.49
N CYS A 38 6.08 4.07 -9.31
CA CYS A 38 5.23 3.04 -8.72
C CYS A 38 4.06 3.68 -7.96
N SER A 39 2.81 3.40 -8.39
CA SER A 39 1.57 3.88 -7.76
C SER A 39 1.36 3.37 -6.32
N LEU A 40 2.14 2.38 -5.92
CA LEU A 40 2.22 1.81 -4.58
C LEU A 40 3.18 2.58 -3.65
N ALA A 41 3.97 3.50 -4.21
CA ALA A 41 4.86 4.35 -3.45
C ALA A 41 4.02 5.30 -2.61
N ASN A 42 3.95 5.02 -1.30
CA ASN A 42 3.41 5.84 -0.22
C ASN A 42 3.05 7.28 -0.68
N PRO A 43 1.86 7.51 -1.26
CA PRO A 43 1.56 8.78 -1.95
C PRO A 43 1.42 9.94 -0.95
N ALA A 44 1.26 9.61 0.32
CA ALA A 44 1.24 10.55 1.43
C ALA A 44 2.56 10.50 2.23
N ASP A 45 3.70 10.18 1.61
CA ASP A 45 4.99 10.19 2.28
C ASP A 45 5.39 11.60 2.74
N MET A 46 4.93 11.96 3.93
CA MET A 46 5.27 13.22 4.58
C MET A 46 6.73 13.24 5.03
N ALA A 47 7.36 12.09 5.28
CA ALA A 47 8.76 12.01 5.70
C ALA A 47 9.70 12.27 4.53
N GLY A 48 9.36 11.78 3.34
CA GLY A 48 10.08 12.04 2.08
C GLY A 48 10.21 13.53 1.75
N ARG A 49 9.28 14.39 2.21
CA ARG A 49 9.40 15.86 2.10
C ARG A 49 10.64 16.43 2.78
N LYS A 50 11.23 15.70 3.74
CA LYS A 50 12.46 16.12 4.45
C LYS A 50 13.73 15.66 3.74
N GLY A 51 13.62 14.90 2.64
CA GLY A 51 14.72 14.40 1.83
C GLY A 51 14.78 12.86 1.82
N PRO A 52 15.62 12.27 0.95
CA PRO A 52 15.63 10.83 0.69
C PRO A 52 16.11 10.00 1.89
N GLY A 53 15.77 8.70 1.88
CA GLY A 53 16.21 7.70 2.85
C GLY A 53 15.34 7.57 4.12
N PRO A 54 15.63 6.59 5.00
CA PRO A 54 14.89 6.38 6.25
C PRO A 54 14.98 7.59 7.20
N ARG A 55 13.83 8.01 7.75
CA ARG A 55 13.63 9.05 8.81
C ARG A 55 12.37 8.63 9.60
N TYR A 56 12.22 8.70 10.92
CA TYR A 56 12.74 9.56 11.99
C TYR A 56 13.18 8.71 13.19
N TRP A 57 14.12 9.22 13.99
CA TRP A 57 14.39 8.71 15.33
C TRP A 57 14.08 9.82 16.34
N LEU A 58 13.24 9.50 17.33
CA LEU A 58 12.62 10.43 18.27
C LEU A 58 13.22 10.44 19.69
N GLY A 59 14.26 9.63 19.94
CA GLY A 59 14.65 9.28 21.31
C GLY A 59 13.66 8.30 21.93
#